data_AF-A0A520VQJ5-F1
#
_entry.id   AF-A0A520VQJ5-F1
#
_cell.length_a   1.000
_cell.length_b   1.000
_cell.length_c   1.000
_cell.angle_alpha   90.00
_cell.angle_beta   90.00
_cell.angle_gamma   90.00
#
_symmetry.space_group_name_H-M   'P 1'
#
loop_
_entity.id
_entity.type
_entity.pdbx_description
1 polymer ?
#
loop_
_entity_poly.entity_id
_entity_poly.type
_entity_poly.pdbx_seq_one_letter_code
_entity_poly.pdbx_strand_id
1 'polypeptide(L)'
;TASGAPSTDESVLEKLSLDYPLPKFLLDWRTFSKLKTTYTEKLPLMIYESSGRVHTNFAQAVAVTGRLASSDPNLQNIPVKTEQGRKIREAFIAEEGFQIISADYSQIELRIMAHMSKDAALTKAFLEGADVHSATASEIFTTNLEKINAEQRRTAKVINFGLIYGMGAFGLSKSLGISRDAANNYIDRYFQRYPGVASFMQEMKASAKKNGFVQTLMGRKLWLPEINSPNGPRRQAAERAAINAPMQGTAADLIKMAMIRMNTELEKNIFNAKMILQVHDELVFEVHKDQVDPFMSFVKELMSKILELKVPLEVDVGHGENWEEAH
;
A
#
# COMPACT_ATOMS: atom_id res chain seq x y z
N THR A 1 9.52 -21.99 -18.34
CA THR A 1 10.32 -21.36 -17.27
C THR A 1 11.77 -21.24 -17.74
N ALA A 2 12.68 -20.65 -16.96
CA ALA A 2 14.11 -20.59 -17.30
C ALA A 2 14.76 -21.98 -17.53
N SER A 3 14.13 -23.05 -17.02
CA SER A 3 14.51 -24.45 -17.24
C SER A 3 13.83 -25.12 -18.45
N GLY A 4 13.05 -24.40 -19.25
CA GLY A 4 12.31 -24.94 -20.40
C GLY A 4 11.02 -25.69 -20.05
N ALA A 5 10.74 -25.95 -18.78
CA ALA A 5 9.50 -26.60 -18.35
C ALA A 5 8.26 -25.69 -18.55
N PRO A 6 7.07 -26.24 -18.82
CA PRO A 6 5.81 -25.50 -18.81
C PRO A 6 5.64 -24.76 -17.47
N SER A 7 5.29 -23.48 -17.52
CA SER A 7 5.07 -22.70 -16.31
C SER A 7 3.70 -23.03 -15.72
N THR A 8 3.67 -23.24 -14.40
CA THR A 8 2.43 -23.24 -13.62
C THR A 8 2.38 -22.02 -12.72
N ASP A 9 3.02 -20.91 -13.10
CA ASP A 9 2.98 -19.67 -12.32
C ASP A 9 1.54 -19.12 -12.27
N GLU A 10 1.22 -18.39 -11.20
CA GLU A 10 -0.10 -17.82 -10.95
C GLU A 10 -0.64 -17.07 -12.18
N SER A 11 0.15 -16.16 -12.76
CA SER A 11 -0.25 -15.39 -13.94
C SER A 11 -0.50 -16.21 -15.23
N VAL A 12 0.04 -17.43 -15.31
CA VAL A 12 -0.24 -18.35 -16.44
C VAL A 12 -1.54 -19.10 -16.17
N LEU A 13 -1.72 -19.59 -14.94
CA LEU A 13 -2.93 -20.27 -14.53
C LEU A 13 -4.16 -19.34 -14.55
N GLU A 14 -4.01 -18.07 -14.19
CA GLU A 14 -5.08 -17.06 -14.26
C GLU A 14 -5.58 -16.82 -15.69
N LYS A 15 -4.69 -16.91 -16.68
CA LYS A 15 -5.09 -16.77 -18.09
C LYS A 15 -5.83 -18.02 -18.54
N LEU A 16 -5.29 -19.20 -18.21
CA LEU A 16 -5.90 -20.47 -18.58
C LEU A 16 -7.23 -20.71 -17.87
N SER A 17 -7.45 -20.12 -16.70
CA SER A 17 -8.70 -20.28 -15.94
C SER A 17 -9.91 -19.60 -16.59
N LEU A 18 -9.68 -18.70 -17.56
CA LEU A 18 -10.75 -18.10 -18.37
C LEU A 18 -11.41 -19.15 -19.29
N ASP A 19 -10.61 -20.09 -19.80
CA ASP A 19 -11.05 -21.08 -20.78
C ASP A 19 -11.21 -22.49 -20.17
N TYR A 20 -10.48 -22.79 -19.09
CA TYR A 20 -10.40 -24.14 -18.52
C TYR A 20 -10.70 -24.15 -17.01
N PRO A 21 -11.51 -25.10 -16.51
CA PRO A 21 -11.86 -25.17 -15.09
C PRO A 21 -10.71 -25.64 -14.18
N LEU A 22 -9.84 -26.54 -14.66
CA LEU A 22 -8.76 -27.12 -13.84
C LEU A 22 -7.74 -26.09 -13.32
N PRO A 23 -7.24 -25.13 -14.12
CA PRO A 23 -6.39 -24.04 -13.63
C PRO A 23 -7.02 -23.22 -12.51
N LYS A 24 -8.34 -22.97 -12.58
CA LYS A 24 -9.07 -22.27 -11.53
C LYS A 24 -9.04 -23.05 -10.21
N PHE A 25 -9.38 -24.34 -10.25
CA PHE A 25 -9.32 -25.20 -9.07
C PHE A 25 -7.90 -25.27 -8.47
N LEU A 26 -6.86 -25.30 -9.31
CA LEU A 26 -5.49 -25.32 -8.84
C LEU A 26 -5.09 -24.00 -8.15
N LEU A 27 -5.53 -22.85 -8.67
CA LEU A 27 -5.33 -21.53 -8.05
C LEU A 27 -6.03 -21.45 -6.68
N ASP A 28 -7.28 -21.89 -6.62
CA ASP A 28 -8.05 -21.92 -5.39
C ASP A 28 -7.35 -22.82 -4.36
N TRP A 29 -7.01 -24.06 -4.75
CA TRP A 29 -6.30 -25.00 -3.87
C TRP A 29 -4.97 -24.43 -3.35
N ARG A 30 -4.16 -23.79 -4.20
CA ARG A 30 -2.90 -23.15 -3.77
C ARG A 30 -3.15 -22.03 -2.76
N THR A 31 -4.19 -21.24 -2.97
CA THR A 31 -4.57 -20.15 -2.07
C THR A 31 -4.98 -20.69 -0.70
N PHE A 32 -5.90 -21.66 -0.67
CA PHE A 32 -6.33 -22.31 0.57
C PHE A 32 -5.17 -23.02 1.28
N SER A 33 -4.37 -23.79 0.54
CA SER A 33 -3.23 -24.50 1.11
C SER A 33 -2.21 -23.54 1.72
N LYS A 34 -1.94 -22.42 1.06
CA LYS A 34 -1.03 -21.38 1.59
C LYS A 34 -1.60 -20.74 2.85
N LEU A 35 -2.87 -20.31 2.83
CA LEU A 35 -3.51 -19.69 4.00
C LEU A 35 -3.56 -20.63 5.20
N LYS A 36 -3.94 -21.89 4.97
CA LYS A 36 -3.99 -22.91 6.00
C LYS A 36 -2.62 -23.14 6.66
N THR A 37 -1.61 -23.45 5.84
CA THR A 37 -0.26 -23.81 6.34
C THR A 37 0.55 -22.61 6.85
N THR A 38 0.24 -21.40 6.40
CA THR A 38 0.95 -20.18 6.81
C THR A 38 0.32 -19.54 8.04
N TYR A 39 -1.00 -19.56 8.16
CA TYR A 39 -1.73 -18.84 9.20
C TYR A 39 -2.55 -19.78 10.09
N THR A 40 -3.53 -20.50 9.54
CA THR A 40 -4.49 -21.28 10.34
C THR A 40 -3.83 -22.31 11.26
N GLU A 41 -2.85 -23.06 10.75
CA GLU A 41 -2.13 -24.08 11.54
C GLU A 41 -1.01 -23.49 12.40
N LYS A 42 -0.40 -22.36 11.97
CA LYS A 42 0.79 -21.80 12.63
C LYS A 42 0.46 -20.80 13.74
N LEU A 43 -0.54 -19.94 13.54
CA LEU A 43 -0.87 -18.87 14.51
C LEU A 43 -1.18 -19.43 15.92
N PRO A 44 -1.98 -20.51 16.08
CA PRO A 44 -2.22 -21.09 17.40
C PRO A 44 -0.94 -21.59 18.09
N LEU A 45 0.03 -22.07 17.31
CA LEU A 45 1.32 -22.56 17.82
C LEU A 45 2.30 -21.43 18.19
N MET A 46 1.98 -20.18 17.81
CA MET A 46 2.79 -18.99 18.09
C MET A 46 2.32 -18.23 19.34
N ILE A 47 1.32 -18.76 20.06
CA ILE A 47 0.83 -18.16 21.30
C ILE A 47 1.88 -18.38 22.40
N TYR A 48 2.36 -17.29 23.00
CA TYR A 48 3.29 -17.35 24.10
C TYR A 48 2.55 -17.66 25.41
N GLU A 49 2.91 -18.76 26.06
CA GLU A 49 2.27 -19.23 27.31
C GLU A 49 2.20 -18.17 28.41
N SER A 50 3.23 -17.35 28.56
CA SER A 50 3.31 -16.32 29.61
C SER A 50 2.32 -15.17 29.44
N SER A 51 1.84 -14.93 28.22
CA SER A 51 0.98 -13.78 27.90
C SER A 51 -0.38 -14.18 27.32
N GLY A 52 -0.51 -15.40 26.81
CA GLY A 52 -1.68 -15.82 26.03
C GLY A 52 -1.81 -15.10 24.68
N ARG A 53 -0.76 -14.39 24.22
CA ARG A 53 -0.78 -13.57 22.99
C ARG A 53 0.31 -14.00 22.00
N VAL A 54 0.12 -13.64 20.74
CA VAL A 54 1.13 -13.79 19.69
C VAL A 54 2.02 -12.56 19.65
N HIS A 55 3.33 -12.75 19.61
CA HIS A 55 4.33 -11.67 19.56
C HIS A 55 5.04 -11.71 18.20
N THR A 56 4.60 -10.86 17.26
CA THR A 56 5.25 -10.73 15.94
C THR A 56 6.60 -10.02 16.05
N ASN A 57 7.51 -10.30 15.11
CA ASN A 57 8.79 -9.63 15.01
C ASN A 57 8.74 -8.50 13.97
N PHE A 58 8.96 -7.26 14.40
CA PHE A 58 9.13 -6.11 13.51
C PHE A 58 10.60 -5.83 13.24
N ALA A 59 11.06 -6.08 12.02
CA ALA A 59 12.41 -5.80 11.58
C ALA A 59 12.53 -4.38 11.01
N GLN A 60 13.30 -3.53 11.69
CA GLN A 60 13.44 -2.11 11.34
C GLN A 60 14.44 -1.83 10.19
N ALA A 61 15.42 -2.73 9.98
CA ALA A 61 16.55 -2.54 9.07
C ALA A 61 16.62 -3.60 7.96
N VAL A 62 15.47 -4.00 7.40
CA VAL A 62 15.38 -5.02 6.34
C VAL A 62 14.92 -4.45 5.01
N ALA A 63 13.81 -3.71 4.97
CA ALA A 63 13.29 -3.18 3.72
C ALA A 63 14.14 -2.01 3.21
N VAL A 64 14.55 -2.07 1.94
CA VAL A 64 15.40 -1.04 1.31
C VAL A 64 14.77 0.35 1.27
N THR A 65 13.43 0.42 1.24
CA THR A 65 12.69 1.70 1.26
C THR A 65 12.42 2.20 2.68
N GLY A 66 12.80 1.46 3.71
CA GLY A 66 12.67 1.86 5.10
C GLY A 66 11.34 1.50 5.76
N ARG A 67 10.43 0.77 5.08
CA ARG A 67 9.25 0.16 5.74
C ARG A 67 9.68 -0.84 6.82
N LEU A 68 8.84 -1.05 7.83
CA LEU A 68 9.00 -2.19 8.73
C LEU A 68 8.69 -3.48 7.96
N ALA A 69 9.38 -4.56 8.29
CA ALA A 69 9.02 -5.90 7.85
C ALA A 69 8.51 -6.69 9.05
N SER A 70 7.54 -7.59 8.84
CA SER A 70 6.99 -8.45 9.89
C SER A 70 7.32 -9.92 9.60
N SER A 71 7.72 -10.67 10.63
CA SER A 71 7.90 -12.12 10.56
C SER A 71 7.41 -12.80 11.83
N ASP A 72 7.09 -14.09 11.70
CA ASP A 72 6.73 -14.99 12.82
C ASP A 72 5.67 -14.43 13.77
N PRO A 73 4.43 -14.17 13.30
CA PRO A 73 3.93 -14.31 11.92
C PRO A 73 4.17 -13.04 11.07
N ASN A 74 4.20 -13.18 9.74
CA ASN A 74 4.19 -12.04 8.83
C ASN A 74 2.74 -11.54 8.63
N LEU A 75 2.40 -10.48 9.36
CA LEU A 75 1.06 -9.89 9.38
C LEU A 75 0.80 -8.96 8.18
N GLN A 76 1.85 -8.51 7.49
CA GLN A 76 1.73 -7.69 6.27
C GLN A 76 1.23 -8.49 5.06
N ASN A 77 1.27 -9.83 5.13
CA ASN A 77 0.91 -10.69 4.00
C ASN A 77 -0.48 -11.32 4.14
N ILE A 78 -1.24 -11.02 5.20
CA ILE A 78 -2.60 -11.53 5.37
C ILE A 78 -3.51 -10.85 4.34
N PRO A 79 -4.14 -11.59 3.41
CA PRO A 79 -4.94 -10.98 2.36
C PRO A 79 -6.12 -10.16 2.89
N VAL A 80 -6.26 -8.93 2.41
CA VAL A 80 -7.34 -8.00 2.82
C VAL A 80 -8.67 -8.30 2.13
N LYS A 81 -8.63 -8.67 0.85
CA LYS A 81 -9.83 -8.63 -0.03
C LYS A 81 -10.52 -9.97 -0.23
N THR A 82 -9.90 -11.06 0.22
CA THR A 82 -10.44 -12.41 0.05
C THR A 82 -11.19 -12.82 1.30
N GLU A 83 -12.36 -13.44 1.16
CA GLU A 83 -13.16 -13.95 2.30
C GLU A 83 -12.32 -14.76 3.30
N GLN A 84 -11.42 -15.60 2.80
CA GLN A 84 -10.55 -16.45 3.63
C GLN A 84 -9.53 -15.63 4.42
N GLY A 85 -9.01 -14.55 3.84
CA GLY A 85 -8.11 -13.63 4.52
C GLY A 85 -8.83 -12.84 5.61
N ARG A 86 -10.07 -12.40 5.35
CA ARG A 86 -10.96 -11.75 6.33
C ARG A 86 -11.22 -12.67 7.54
N LYS A 87 -11.50 -13.96 7.30
CA LYS A 87 -11.61 -14.98 8.35
C LYS A 87 -10.36 -15.16 9.21
N ILE A 88 -9.16 -14.97 8.64
CA ILE A 88 -7.92 -14.99 9.44
C ILE A 88 -7.84 -13.75 10.35
N ARG A 89 -8.32 -12.59 9.88
CA ARG A 89 -8.33 -11.33 10.64
C ARG A 89 -9.35 -11.33 11.78
N GLU A 90 -10.49 -11.99 11.59
CA GLU A 90 -11.48 -12.23 12.64
C GLU A 90 -10.88 -12.95 13.88
N ALA A 91 -9.79 -13.71 13.70
CA ALA A 91 -9.10 -14.39 14.80
C ALA A 91 -8.22 -13.46 15.67
N PHE A 92 -8.01 -12.20 15.26
CA PHE A 92 -7.28 -11.20 16.03
C PHE A 92 -8.28 -10.36 16.82
N ILE A 93 -8.61 -10.83 18.02
CA ILE A 93 -9.64 -10.26 18.90
C ILE A 93 -9.04 -9.32 19.95
N ALA A 94 -9.86 -8.41 20.46
CA ALA A 94 -9.54 -7.63 21.65
C ALA A 94 -9.65 -8.47 22.94
N GLU A 95 -8.90 -8.06 23.97
CA GLU A 95 -9.10 -8.52 25.35
C GLU A 95 -10.49 -8.12 25.87
N GLU A 96 -11.03 -8.90 26.81
CA GLU A 96 -12.34 -8.62 27.42
C GLU A 96 -12.41 -7.19 27.99
N GLY A 97 -13.45 -6.44 27.63
CA GLY A 97 -13.61 -5.04 28.01
C GLY A 97 -12.86 -4.03 27.12
N PHE A 98 -12.15 -4.49 26.10
CA PHE A 98 -11.46 -3.68 25.10
C PHE A 98 -12.08 -3.86 23.71
N GLN A 99 -11.75 -2.95 22.80
CA GLN A 99 -12.03 -3.06 21.38
C GLN A 99 -10.75 -2.85 20.58
N ILE A 100 -10.71 -3.44 19.39
CA ILE A 100 -9.69 -3.14 18.39
C ILE A 100 -10.05 -1.83 17.71
N ILE A 101 -9.07 -0.95 17.56
CA ILE A 101 -9.18 0.26 16.74
C ILE A 101 -8.13 0.18 15.63
N SER A 102 -8.56 0.35 14.40
CA SER A 102 -7.68 0.44 13.23
C SER A 102 -7.66 1.88 12.73
N ALA A 103 -6.47 2.44 12.51
CA ALA A 103 -6.28 3.76 11.94
C ALA A 103 -5.35 3.66 10.73
N ASP A 104 -5.90 3.87 9.53
CA ASP A 104 -5.20 3.70 8.24
C ASP A 104 -5.12 5.02 7.46
N TYR A 105 -3.98 5.33 6.86
CA TYR A 105 -3.85 6.52 6.03
C TYR A 105 -4.50 6.32 4.66
N SER A 106 -5.54 7.11 4.38
CA SER A 106 -6.27 7.03 3.12
C SER A 106 -5.42 7.50 1.94
N GLN A 107 -4.99 6.55 1.11
CA GLN A 107 -4.26 6.80 -0.15
C GLN A 107 -2.93 7.58 0.07
N ILE A 108 -2.18 7.26 1.13
CA ILE A 108 -1.00 8.01 1.55
C ILE A 108 0.01 8.25 0.42
N GLU A 109 0.30 7.24 -0.40
CA GLU A 109 1.30 7.34 -1.47
C GLU A 109 0.85 8.27 -2.61
N LEU A 110 -0.45 8.36 -2.89
CA LEU A 110 -0.98 9.32 -3.87
C LEU A 110 -0.92 10.76 -3.35
N ARG A 111 -1.18 10.98 -2.05
CA ARG A 111 -1.06 12.31 -1.42
C ARG A 111 0.40 12.77 -1.40
N ILE A 112 1.33 11.85 -1.12
CA ILE A 112 2.77 12.11 -1.24
C ILE A 112 3.14 12.44 -2.69
N MET A 113 2.65 11.68 -3.68
CA MET A 113 2.88 11.98 -5.09
C MET A 113 2.40 13.39 -5.44
N ALA A 114 1.19 13.77 -5.02
CA ALA A 114 0.65 15.12 -5.24
C ALA A 114 1.57 16.21 -4.66
N HIS A 115 2.04 16.00 -3.42
CA HIS A 115 2.98 16.91 -2.77
C HIS A 115 4.31 17.02 -3.54
N MET A 116 4.96 15.88 -3.82
CA MET A 116 6.30 15.82 -4.38
C MET A 116 6.34 16.30 -5.84
N SER A 117 5.33 15.91 -6.63
CA SER A 117 5.21 16.35 -8.02
C SER A 117 4.78 17.80 -8.17
N LYS A 118 4.19 18.39 -7.12
CA LYS A 118 3.58 19.73 -7.14
C LYS A 118 2.56 19.87 -8.27
N ASP A 119 1.97 18.77 -8.72
CA ASP A 119 1.00 18.77 -9.79
C ASP A 119 -0.28 19.47 -9.35
N ALA A 120 -0.66 20.54 -10.05
CA ALA A 120 -1.78 21.38 -9.66
C ALA A 120 -3.12 20.66 -9.78
N ALA A 121 -3.30 19.82 -10.80
CA ALA A 121 -4.55 19.10 -11.03
C ALA A 121 -4.75 18.00 -9.99
N LEU A 122 -3.69 17.25 -9.67
CA LEU A 122 -3.71 16.21 -8.64
C LEU A 122 -3.90 16.81 -7.24
N THR A 123 -3.18 17.90 -6.93
CA THR A 123 -3.33 18.62 -5.65
C THR A 123 -4.75 19.13 -5.48
N LYS A 124 -5.31 19.78 -6.53
CA LYS A 124 -6.69 20.28 -6.51
C LYS A 124 -7.70 19.16 -6.28
N ALA A 125 -7.55 18.03 -6.96
CA ALA A 125 -8.46 16.89 -6.80
C ALA A 125 -8.55 16.43 -5.33
N PHE A 126 -7.42 16.36 -4.63
CA PHE A 126 -7.44 16.01 -3.20
C PHE A 126 -8.03 17.11 -2.31
N LEU A 127 -7.71 18.39 -2.57
CA LEU A 127 -8.24 19.50 -1.77
C LEU A 127 -9.76 19.64 -1.90
N GLU A 128 -10.33 19.24 -3.04
CA GLU A 128 -11.77 19.23 -3.28
C GLU A 128 -12.46 17.94 -2.79
N GLY A 129 -11.73 17.01 -2.17
CA GLY A 129 -12.27 15.71 -1.73
C GLY A 129 -12.70 14.82 -2.89
N ALA A 130 -12.19 15.04 -4.10
CA ALA A 130 -12.55 14.27 -5.28
C ALA A 130 -11.87 12.88 -5.24
N ASP A 131 -12.61 11.86 -5.67
CA ASP A 131 -12.04 10.53 -5.87
C ASP A 131 -11.10 10.54 -7.09
N VAL A 132 -9.80 10.61 -6.83
CA VAL A 132 -8.74 10.69 -7.85
C VAL A 132 -8.83 9.53 -8.85
N HIS A 133 -9.27 8.34 -8.43
CA HIS A 133 -9.45 7.23 -9.37
C HIS A 133 -10.59 7.49 -10.36
N SER A 134 -11.72 8.00 -9.89
CA SER A 134 -12.85 8.34 -10.75
C SER A 134 -12.54 9.55 -11.63
N ALA A 135 -11.79 10.53 -11.12
CA ALA A 135 -11.31 11.67 -11.90
C ALA A 135 -10.37 11.22 -13.03
N THR A 136 -9.39 10.35 -12.73
CA THR A 136 -8.54 9.74 -13.77
C THR A 136 -9.37 8.94 -14.77
N ALA A 137 -10.35 8.16 -14.31
CA ALA A 137 -11.21 7.36 -15.19
C ALA A 137 -12.00 8.24 -16.17
N SER A 138 -12.56 9.36 -15.68
CA SER A 138 -13.30 10.33 -16.49
C SER A 138 -12.49 10.85 -17.67
N GLU A 139 -11.22 11.17 -17.43
CA GLU A 139 -10.30 11.63 -18.47
C GLU A 139 -9.91 10.51 -19.44
N ILE A 140 -9.51 9.35 -18.91
CA ILE A 140 -9.03 8.23 -19.72
C ILE A 140 -10.13 7.68 -20.63
N PHE A 141 -11.34 7.49 -20.09
CA PHE A 141 -12.49 6.96 -20.82
C PHE A 141 -13.35 8.04 -21.48
N THR A 142 -12.98 9.33 -21.37
CA THR A 142 -13.76 10.46 -21.91
C THR A 142 -15.24 10.37 -21.53
N THR A 143 -15.50 10.04 -20.27
CA THR A 143 -16.84 9.79 -19.71
C THR A 143 -17.06 10.77 -18.58
N ASN A 144 -18.26 11.35 -18.46
CA ASN A 144 -18.59 12.25 -17.34
C ASN A 144 -18.35 11.53 -15.99
N LEU A 145 -17.76 12.23 -15.02
CA LEU A 145 -17.44 11.72 -13.69
C LEU A 145 -18.63 11.00 -13.02
N GLU A 146 -19.84 11.55 -13.14
CA GLU A 146 -21.06 10.96 -12.57
C GLU A 146 -21.48 9.63 -13.22
N LYS A 147 -20.97 9.35 -14.42
CA LYS A 147 -21.26 8.13 -15.19
C LYS A 147 -20.14 7.10 -15.10
N ILE A 148 -19.10 7.37 -14.31
CA ILE A 148 -18.02 6.40 -14.11
C ILE A 148 -18.53 5.22 -13.32
N ASN A 149 -18.45 4.04 -13.94
CA ASN A 149 -18.82 2.80 -13.30
C ASN A 149 -17.65 2.22 -12.47
N ALA A 150 -17.95 1.22 -11.64
CA ALA A 150 -16.98 0.59 -10.75
C ALA A 150 -15.80 -0.06 -11.50
N GLU A 151 -16.03 -0.58 -12.70
CA GLU A 151 -14.98 -1.21 -13.51
C GLU A 151 -14.00 -0.17 -14.08
N GLN A 152 -14.52 0.94 -14.62
CA GLN A 152 -13.71 2.06 -15.11
C GLN A 152 -12.86 2.64 -13.98
N ARG A 153 -13.47 2.83 -12.80
CA ARG A 153 -12.76 3.26 -11.59
C ARG A 153 -11.65 2.27 -11.19
N ARG A 154 -11.93 0.97 -11.22
CA ARG A 154 -10.94 -0.08 -10.92
C ARG A 154 -9.76 -0.04 -11.89
N THR A 155 -10.03 0.13 -13.18
CA THR A 155 -9.00 0.27 -14.21
C THR A 155 -8.15 1.52 -13.99
N ALA A 156 -8.76 2.66 -13.71
CA ALA A 156 -8.03 3.88 -13.38
C ALA A 156 -7.20 3.76 -12.10
N LYS A 157 -7.67 2.98 -11.10
CA LYS A 157 -6.87 2.64 -9.93
C LYS A 157 -5.59 1.89 -10.30
N VAL A 158 -5.69 0.87 -11.17
CA VAL A 158 -4.51 0.13 -11.66
C VAL A 158 -3.55 1.07 -12.42
N ILE A 159 -4.09 2.00 -13.22
CA ILE A 159 -3.30 3.00 -13.95
C ILE A 159 -2.58 3.93 -12.96
N ASN A 160 -3.28 4.55 -12.02
CA ASN A 160 -2.69 5.46 -11.03
C ASN A 160 -1.53 4.79 -10.30
N PHE A 161 -1.75 3.62 -9.69
CA PHE A 161 -0.70 2.92 -8.95
C PHE A 161 0.43 2.43 -9.86
N GLY A 162 0.10 1.92 -11.06
CA GLY A 162 1.11 1.49 -12.02
C GLY A 162 2.04 2.63 -12.42
N LEU A 163 1.48 3.78 -12.82
CA LEU A 163 2.27 4.92 -13.31
C LEU A 163 3.05 5.60 -12.20
N ILE A 164 2.49 5.69 -10.99
CA ILE A 164 3.18 6.18 -9.80
C ILE A 164 4.43 5.34 -9.51
N TYR A 165 4.40 4.05 -9.78
CA TYR A 165 5.56 3.16 -9.63
C TYR A 165 6.46 3.05 -10.87
N GLY A 166 6.25 3.90 -11.87
CA GLY A 166 7.06 3.92 -13.09
C GLY A 166 6.81 2.72 -14.01
N MET A 167 5.61 2.12 -13.95
CA MET A 167 5.19 1.10 -14.91
C MET A 167 5.13 1.70 -16.31
N GLY A 168 5.84 1.09 -17.26
CA GLY A 168 5.76 1.46 -18.67
C GLY A 168 4.58 0.78 -19.38
N ALA A 169 4.35 1.16 -20.64
CA ALA A 169 3.24 0.67 -21.46
C ALA A 169 3.13 -0.86 -21.53
N PHE A 170 4.26 -1.58 -21.60
CA PHE A 170 4.26 -3.04 -21.60
C PHE A 170 3.72 -3.65 -20.29
N GLY A 171 4.12 -3.07 -19.15
CA GLY A 171 3.61 -3.51 -17.85
C GLY A 171 2.12 -3.20 -17.72
N LEU A 172 1.72 -2.01 -18.15
CA LEU A 172 0.32 -1.58 -18.08
C LEU A 172 -0.59 -2.41 -19.00
N SER A 173 -0.14 -2.70 -20.23
CA SER A 173 -0.88 -3.53 -21.18
C SER A 173 -1.10 -4.94 -20.61
N LYS A 174 -0.09 -5.51 -19.94
CA LYS A 174 -0.21 -6.82 -19.29
C LYS A 174 -1.18 -6.79 -18.11
N SER A 175 -1.10 -5.78 -17.25
CA SER A 175 -1.96 -5.64 -16.06
C SER A 175 -3.44 -5.42 -16.42
N LEU A 176 -3.71 -4.73 -17.53
CA LEU A 176 -5.07 -4.42 -17.97
C LEU A 176 -5.62 -5.38 -19.04
N GLY A 177 -4.79 -6.26 -19.60
CA GLY A 177 -5.20 -7.14 -20.70
C GLY A 177 -5.52 -6.40 -22.01
N ILE A 178 -4.89 -5.25 -22.25
CA ILE A 178 -5.13 -4.39 -23.43
C ILE A 178 -3.95 -4.40 -24.40
N SER A 179 -4.13 -3.81 -25.59
CA SER A 179 -3.03 -3.63 -26.54
C SER A 179 -1.98 -2.64 -26.02
N ARG A 180 -0.75 -2.75 -26.51
CA ARG A 180 0.33 -1.82 -26.15
C ARG A 180 0.02 -0.39 -26.57
N ASP A 181 -0.64 -0.19 -27.71
CA ASP A 181 -1.03 1.13 -28.20
C ASP A 181 -2.12 1.76 -27.33
N ALA A 182 -3.10 0.97 -26.89
CA ALA A 182 -4.09 1.44 -25.92
C ALA A 182 -3.43 1.85 -24.58
N ALA A 183 -2.47 1.06 -24.11
CA ALA A 183 -1.70 1.39 -22.90
C ALA A 183 -0.88 2.68 -23.07
N ASN A 184 -0.23 2.90 -24.21
CA ASN A 184 0.47 4.17 -24.51
C ASN A 184 -0.52 5.35 -24.48
N ASN A 185 -1.67 5.24 -25.14
CA ASN A 185 -2.68 6.29 -25.16
C ASN A 185 -3.17 6.64 -23.74
N TYR A 186 -3.33 5.65 -22.86
CA TYR A 186 -3.71 5.89 -21.46
C TYR A 186 -2.61 6.60 -20.68
N ILE A 187 -1.34 6.24 -20.90
CA ILE A 187 -0.19 6.91 -20.30
C ILE A 187 -0.12 8.36 -20.75
N ASP A 188 -0.28 8.62 -22.05
CA ASP A 188 -0.20 9.96 -22.61
C ASP A 188 -1.32 10.86 -22.06
N ARG A 189 -2.57 10.36 -22.02
CA ARG A 189 -3.70 11.08 -21.41
C ARG A 189 -3.47 11.36 -19.92
N TYR A 190 -2.95 10.39 -19.19
CA TYR A 190 -2.64 10.56 -17.77
C TYR A 190 -1.62 11.68 -17.54
N PHE A 191 -0.52 11.71 -18.30
CA PHE A 191 0.51 12.74 -18.15
C PHE A 191 0.10 14.09 -18.75
N GLN A 192 -0.82 14.14 -19.71
CA GLN A 192 -1.44 15.39 -20.15
C GLN A 192 -2.32 15.99 -19.04
N ARG A 193 -3.04 15.15 -18.29
CA ARG A 193 -3.85 15.57 -17.15
C ARG A 193 -3.01 15.98 -15.95
N TYR A 194 -1.94 15.23 -15.67
CA TYR A 194 -1.04 15.41 -14.52
C TYR A 194 0.41 15.68 -14.97
N PRO A 195 0.68 16.82 -15.63
CA PRO A 195 2.00 17.11 -16.20
C PRO A 195 3.11 17.25 -15.14
N GLY A 196 2.79 17.69 -13.93
CA GLY A 196 3.74 17.76 -12.82
C GLY A 196 4.27 16.38 -12.41
N VAL A 197 3.43 15.33 -12.51
CA VAL A 197 3.84 13.95 -12.24
C VAL A 197 4.87 13.49 -13.27
N ALA A 198 4.66 13.80 -14.55
CA ALA A 198 5.62 13.46 -15.61
C ALA A 198 6.98 14.14 -15.38
N SER A 199 6.97 15.45 -15.10
CA SER A 199 8.17 16.22 -14.80
C SER A 199 8.92 15.66 -13.60
N PHE A 200 8.21 15.38 -12.51
CA PHE A 200 8.77 14.78 -11.30
C PHE A 200 9.46 13.43 -11.59
N MET A 201 8.83 12.55 -12.36
CA MET A 201 9.43 11.26 -12.70
C MET A 201 10.73 11.41 -13.50
N GLN A 202 10.80 12.39 -14.42
CA GLN A 202 12.03 12.67 -15.17
C GLN A 202 13.11 13.26 -14.28
N GLU A 203 12.76 14.21 -13.40
CA GLU A 203 13.67 14.80 -12.43
C GLU A 203 14.25 13.76 -11.49
N MET A 204 13.43 12.83 -10.98
CA MET A 204 13.90 11.75 -10.11
C MET A 204 14.89 10.84 -10.81
N LYS A 205 14.64 10.46 -12.08
CA LYS A 205 15.59 9.67 -12.87
C LYS A 205 16.90 10.43 -13.12
N ALA A 206 16.82 11.71 -13.47
CA ALA A 206 17.99 12.55 -13.72
C ALA A 206 18.84 12.72 -12.45
N SER A 207 18.19 13.01 -11.33
CA SER A 207 18.82 13.12 -10.01
C SER A 207 19.48 11.80 -9.59
N ALA A 208 18.80 10.67 -9.79
CA ALA A 208 19.34 9.35 -9.50
C ALA A 208 20.59 9.04 -10.33
N LYS A 209 20.58 9.35 -11.64
CA LYS A 209 21.75 9.16 -12.52
C LYS A 209 22.94 10.02 -12.11
N LYS A 210 22.68 11.26 -11.71
CA LYS A 210 23.70 12.23 -11.28
C LYS A 210 24.31 11.86 -9.92
N ASN A 211 23.48 11.51 -8.94
CA ASN A 211 23.89 11.36 -7.54
C ASN A 211 24.16 9.91 -7.13
N GLY A 212 23.66 8.93 -7.88
CA GLY A 212 23.72 7.50 -7.53
C GLY A 212 22.70 7.07 -6.47
N PHE A 213 21.87 7.99 -5.97
CA PHE A 213 20.81 7.72 -5.00
C PHE A 213 19.60 8.64 -5.19
N VAL A 214 18.49 8.27 -4.57
CA VAL A 214 17.30 9.11 -4.37
C VAL A 214 17.00 9.25 -2.89
N GLN A 215 16.19 10.24 -2.50
CA GLN A 215 15.85 10.46 -1.09
C GLN A 215 14.39 10.79 -0.83
N THR A 216 13.90 10.50 0.38
CA THR A 216 12.57 10.86 0.89
C THR A 216 12.52 12.33 1.28
N LEU A 217 11.32 12.84 1.62
CA LEU A 217 11.16 14.19 2.19
C LEU A 217 11.97 14.38 3.49
N MET A 218 12.16 13.31 4.26
CA MET A 218 12.89 13.29 5.53
C MET A 218 14.38 12.97 5.34
N GLY A 219 14.87 12.89 4.10
CA GLY A 219 16.28 12.69 3.79
C GLY A 219 16.79 11.25 3.85
N ARG A 220 15.91 10.25 4.02
CA ARG A 220 16.30 8.83 3.89
C ARG A 220 16.74 8.56 2.46
N LYS A 221 17.89 7.92 2.27
CA LYS A 221 18.47 7.63 0.96
C LYS A 221 18.28 6.18 0.54
N LEU A 222 18.01 5.96 -0.74
CA LEU A 222 18.17 4.66 -1.42
C LEU A 222 19.25 4.79 -2.48
N TRP A 223 20.33 4.01 -2.33
CA TRP A 223 21.40 3.91 -3.32
C TRP A 223 21.00 3.00 -4.47
N LEU A 224 21.32 3.41 -5.70
CA LEU A 224 20.89 2.77 -6.94
C LEU A 224 22.14 2.43 -7.80
N PRO A 225 22.90 1.38 -7.45
CA PRO A 225 24.15 1.06 -8.14
C PRO A 225 23.96 0.78 -9.64
N GLU A 226 22.80 0.26 -10.02
CA GLU A 226 22.47 -0.07 -11.42
C GLU A 226 21.88 1.10 -12.22
N ILE A 227 21.79 2.31 -11.66
CA ILE A 227 21.14 3.46 -12.33
C ILE A 227 21.83 3.90 -13.62
N ASN A 228 23.14 3.66 -13.71
CA ASN A 228 23.97 3.92 -14.90
C ASN A 228 24.42 2.62 -15.59
N SER A 229 23.79 1.48 -15.27
CA SER A 229 24.15 0.17 -15.85
C SER A 229 24.01 0.18 -17.37
N PRO A 230 24.98 -0.36 -18.13
CA PRO A 230 24.83 -0.51 -19.58
C PRO A 230 23.72 -1.53 -19.91
N ASN A 231 23.40 -2.43 -18.99
CA ASN A 231 22.33 -3.41 -19.12
C ASN A 231 20.96 -2.72 -19.02
N GLY A 232 20.23 -2.66 -20.14
CA GLY A 232 18.92 -2.01 -20.24
C GLY A 232 17.92 -2.47 -19.18
N PRO A 233 17.63 -3.78 -19.03
CA PRO A 233 16.74 -4.28 -17.99
C PRO A 233 17.12 -3.88 -16.55
N ARG A 234 18.39 -4.00 -16.16
CA ARG A 234 18.85 -3.60 -14.82
C ARG A 234 18.71 -2.10 -14.59
N ARG A 235 19.11 -1.29 -15.59
CA ARG A 235 18.96 0.17 -15.55
C ARG A 235 17.50 0.59 -15.41
N GLN A 236 16.60 -0.02 -16.17
CA GLN A 236 15.17 0.28 -16.08
C GLN A 236 14.57 -0.11 -14.72
N ALA A 237 15.04 -1.19 -14.09
CA ALA A 237 14.64 -1.54 -12.73
C ALA A 237 15.11 -0.48 -11.72
N ALA A 238 16.35 0.00 -11.84
CA ALA A 238 16.87 1.09 -11.01
C ALA A 238 16.11 2.41 -11.25
N GLU A 239 15.74 2.74 -12.50
CA GLU A 239 14.92 3.92 -12.80
C GLU A 239 13.51 3.83 -12.18
N ARG A 240 12.89 2.64 -12.14
CA ARG A 240 11.62 2.44 -11.43
C ARG A 240 11.77 2.60 -9.92
N ALA A 241 12.84 2.03 -9.35
CA ALA A 241 13.16 2.21 -7.94
C ALA A 241 13.43 3.68 -7.59
N ALA A 242 14.07 4.44 -8.49
CA ALA A 242 14.30 5.88 -8.31
C ALA A 242 13.00 6.69 -8.18
N ILE A 243 11.94 6.27 -8.87
CA ILE A 243 10.63 6.91 -8.80
C ILE A 243 9.86 6.44 -7.57
N ASN A 244 9.80 5.13 -7.32
CA ASN A 244 8.99 4.54 -6.25
C ASN A 244 9.54 4.83 -4.84
N ALA A 245 10.85 4.70 -4.64
CA ALA A 245 11.45 4.71 -3.30
C ALA A 245 11.26 6.03 -2.53
N PRO A 246 11.33 7.22 -3.14
CA PRO A 246 11.01 8.46 -2.44
C PRO A 246 9.60 8.47 -1.86
N MET A 247 8.60 7.99 -2.61
CA MET A 247 7.20 7.99 -2.16
C MET A 247 6.96 6.92 -1.09
N GLN A 248 7.38 5.69 -1.37
CA GLN A 248 7.19 4.57 -0.44
C GLN A 248 7.99 4.81 0.86
N GLY A 249 9.20 5.35 0.74
CA GLY A 249 10.03 5.69 1.90
C GLY A 249 9.48 6.87 2.68
N THR A 250 8.91 7.89 2.02
CA THR A 250 8.23 8.99 2.72
C THR A 250 7.02 8.48 3.49
N ALA A 251 6.24 7.54 2.93
CA ALA A 251 5.16 6.87 3.67
C ALA A 251 5.68 6.07 4.87
N ALA A 252 6.81 5.39 4.72
CA ALA A 252 7.47 4.66 5.80
C ALA A 252 8.00 5.58 6.91
N ASP A 253 8.52 6.75 6.55
CA ASP A 253 8.98 7.75 7.50
C ASP A 253 7.78 8.37 8.25
N LEU A 254 6.69 8.67 7.54
CA LEU A 254 5.44 9.19 8.11
C LEU A 254 4.83 8.25 9.15
N ILE A 255 4.67 6.97 8.83
CA ILE A 255 4.10 6.00 9.76
C ILE A 255 4.99 5.83 11.00
N LYS A 256 6.32 5.85 10.84
CA LYS A 256 7.25 5.79 11.98
C LYS A 256 7.18 7.03 12.85
N MET A 257 7.09 8.22 12.26
CA MET A 257 6.88 9.45 13.01
C MET A 257 5.55 9.39 13.80
N ALA A 258 4.49 8.89 13.18
CA ALA A 258 3.19 8.70 13.83
C ALA A 258 3.28 7.71 14.98
N MET A 259 3.96 6.58 14.80
CA MET A 259 4.20 5.60 15.86
C MET A 259 4.96 6.21 17.04
N ILE A 260 6.05 6.94 16.79
CA ILE A 260 6.83 7.60 17.86
C ILE A 260 5.96 8.58 18.62
N ARG A 261 5.20 9.42 17.91
CA ARG A 261 4.32 10.42 18.54
C ARG A 261 3.20 9.75 19.32
N MET A 262 2.57 8.71 18.78
CA MET A 262 1.57 7.91 19.49
C MET A 262 2.14 7.26 20.75
N ASN A 263 3.35 6.69 20.69
CA ASN A 263 3.99 6.11 21.87
C ASN A 263 4.19 7.16 22.98
N THR A 264 4.74 8.33 22.63
CA THR A 264 4.92 9.44 23.60
C THR A 264 3.60 9.90 24.22
N GLU A 265 2.50 9.92 23.46
CA GLU A 265 1.20 10.31 24.01
C GLU A 265 0.56 9.20 24.87
N LEU A 266 0.71 7.94 24.48
CA LEU A 266 0.23 6.79 25.27
C LEU A 266 0.96 6.68 26.61
N GLU A 267 2.25 7.01 26.67
CA GLU A 267 3.04 7.04 27.92
C GLU A 267 2.52 8.04 28.96
N LYS A 268 1.69 9.01 28.56
CA LYS A 268 1.01 9.94 29.48
C LYS A 268 -0.15 9.28 30.24
N ASN A 269 -0.53 8.05 29.88
CA ASN A 269 -1.59 7.26 30.52
C ASN A 269 -2.96 7.98 30.58
N ILE A 270 -3.27 8.81 29.59
CA ILE A 270 -4.58 9.47 29.43
C ILE A 270 -5.63 8.44 28.97
N PHE A 271 -5.21 7.48 28.13
CA PHE A 271 -6.02 6.41 27.60
C PHE A 271 -5.52 5.06 28.11
N ASN A 272 -6.44 4.18 28.48
CA ASN A 272 -6.21 2.75 28.65
C ASN A 272 -6.19 2.09 27.27
N ALA A 273 -5.06 2.29 26.57
CA ALA A 273 -4.87 1.91 25.20
C ALA A 273 -3.45 1.35 24.98
N LYS A 274 -3.31 0.40 24.07
CA LYS A 274 -2.03 -0.16 23.62
C LYS A 274 -1.96 -0.13 22.10
N MET A 275 -0.84 0.31 21.55
CA MET A 275 -0.54 0.07 20.14
C MET A 275 -0.04 -1.37 19.98
N ILE A 276 -0.78 -2.19 19.24
CA ILE A 276 -0.52 -3.63 19.16
C ILE A 276 0.13 -4.04 17.83
N LEU A 277 -0.19 -3.37 16.71
CA LEU A 277 0.33 -3.72 15.40
C LEU A 277 0.61 -2.49 14.53
N GLN A 278 1.51 -2.69 13.58
CA GLN A 278 1.74 -1.81 12.43
C GLN A 278 1.66 -2.67 11.16
N VAL A 279 0.74 -2.36 10.26
CA VAL A 279 0.54 -3.14 9.02
C VAL A 279 0.39 -2.17 7.84
N HIS A 280 1.30 -2.23 6.88
CA HIS A 280 1.32 -1.28 5.75
C HIS A 280 1.36 0.21 6.18
N ASP A 281 0.25 0.92 6.06
CA ASP A 281 -0.03 2.31 6.42
C ASP A 281 -0.98 2.44 7.61
N GLU A 282 -1.33 1.32 8.23
CA GLU A 282 -2.26 1.17 9.34
C GLU A 282 -1.53 0.99 10.68
N LEU A 283 -2.07 1.64 11.72
CA LEU A 283 -1.78 1.36 13.13
C LEU A 283 -3.00 0.74 13.80
N VAL A 284 -2.76 -0.36 14.52
CA VAL A 284 -3.82 -1.08 15.24
C VAL A 284 -3.60 -0.94 16.73
N PHE A 285 -4.68 -0.67 17.45
CA PHE A 285 -4.71 -0.45 18.87
C PHE A 285 -5.72 -1.36 19.54
N GLU A 286 -5.50 -1.63 20.82
CA GLU A 286 -6.45 -2.25 21.73
C GLU A 286 -6.79 -1.20 22.79
N VAL A 287 -8.06 -0.81 22.88
CA VAL A 287 -8.51 0.34 23.70
C VAL A 287 -9.70 -0.04 24.55
N HIS A 288 -9.70 0.36 25.81
CA HIS A 288 -10.82 0.08 26.72
C HIS A 288 -12.12 0.67 26.13
N LYS A 289 -13.21 -0.11 26.15
CA LYS A 289 -14.46 0.22 25.46
C LYS A 289 -15.03 1.60 25.81
N ASP A 290 -14.87 2.04 27.06
CA ASP A 290 -15.36 3.34 27.53
C ASP A 290 -14.59 4.55 26.96
N GLN A 291 -13.49 4.32 26.25
CA GLN A 291 -12.60 5.35 25.71
C GLN A 291 -12.45 5.30 24.19
N VAL A 292 -13.25 4.48 23.50
CA VAL A 292 -13.16 4.29 22.04
C VAL A 292 -13.38 5.60 21.28
N ASP A 293 -14.52 6.27 21.46
CA ASP A 293 -14.84 7.54 20.77
C ASP A 293 -13.78 8.65 20.95
N PRO A 294 -13.36 8.99 22.19
CA PRO A 294 -12.33 10.01 22.37
C PRO A 294 -10.97 9.56 21.82
N PHE A 295 -10.64 8.26 21.88
CA PHE A 295 -9.39 7.74 21.30
C PHE A 295 -9.39 7.81 19.78
N MET A 296 -10.50 7.45 19.12
CA MET A 296 -10.65 7.54 17.65
C MET A 296 -10.44 8.97 17.16
N SER A 297 -11.04 9.95 17.85
CA SER A 297 -10.86 11.37 17.53
C SER A 297 -9.40 11.80 17.70
N PHE A 298 -8.78 11.37 18.80
CA PHE A 298 -7.39 11.67 19.13
C PHE A 298 -6.41 11.09 18.11
N VAL A 299 -6.51 9.80 17.78
CA VAL A 299 -5.60 9.13 16.84
C VAL A 299 -5.74 9.70 15.43
N LYS A 300 -6.97 9.98 14.99
CA LYS A 300 -7.25 10.61 13.70
C LYS A 300 -6.58 11.97 13.60
N GLU A 301 -6.72 12.82 14.62
CA GLU A 301 -6.11 14.14 14.65
C GLU A 301 -4.57 14.06 14.64
N LEU A 302 -3.99 13.22 15.49
CA LEU A 302 -2.55 13.09 15.64
C LEU A 302 -1.89 12.61 14.35
N MET A 303 -2.42 11.54 13.74
CA MET A 303 -1.89 10.98 12.51
C MET A 303 -2.07 11.93 11.33
N SER A 304 -3.23 12.58 11.20
CA SER A 304 -3.48 13.54 10.10
C SER A 304 -2.58 14.78 10.13
N LYS A 305 -1.94 15.07 11.28
CA LYS A 305 -1.07 16.24 11.49
C LYS A 305 0.41 15.88 11.65
N ILE A 306 0.82 14.66 11.31
CA ILE A 306 2.19 14.21 11.57
C ILE A 306 3.23 14.95 10.71
N LEU A 307 2.84 15.35 9.50
CA LEU A 307 3.65 16.12 8.57
C LEU A 307 2.74 17.03 7.74
N GLU A 308 3.14 18.29 7.60
CA GLU A 308 2.44 19.24 6.76
C GLU A 308 2.80 18.98 5.29
N LEU A 309 1.79 18.56 4.51
CA LEU A 309 1.88 18.40 3.07
C LEU A 309 0.95 19.42 2.38
N LYS A 310 1.21 19.72 1.10
CA LYS A 310 0.30 20.53 0.26
C LYS A 310 -1.13 19.96 0.16
N VAL A 311 -1.27 18.66 0.38
CA VAL A 311 -2.53 17.92 0.42
C VAL A 311 -2.70 17.39 1.84
N PRO A 312 -3.84 17.60 2.51
CA PRO A 312 -4.04 17.10 3.87
C PRO A 312 -3.88 15.58 3.93
N LEU A 313 -3.29 15.07 5.00
CA LEU A 313 -3.33 13.64 5.31
C LEU A 313 -4.73 13.31 5.83
N GLU A 314 -5.30 12.22 5.35
CA GLU A 314 -6.57 11.68 5.85
C GLU A 314 -6.32 10.32 6.47
N VAL A 315 -7.05 10.04 7.54
CA VAL A 315 -6.96 8.81 8.31
C VAL A 315 -8.37 8.30 8.50
N ASP A 316 -8.61 7.09 7.99
CA ASP A 316 -9.82 6.32 8.23
C ASP A 316 -9.63 5.57 9.55
N VAL A 317 -10.63 5.67 10.43
CA VAL A 317 -10.57 5.04 11.75
C VAL A 317 -11.84 4.23 11.97
N GLY A 318 -11.68 2.94 12.23
CA GLY A 318 -12.77 2.02 12.57
C GLY A 318 -12.47 1.29 13.87
N HIS A 319 -13.49 0.66 14.44
CA HIS A 319 -13.37 -0.13 15.67
C HIS A 319 -14.28 -1.36 15.63
N GLY A 320 -13.93 -2.38 16.41
CA GLY A 320 -14.70 -3.61 16.50
C GLY A 320 -14.15 -4.58 17.54
N GLU A 321 -14.79 -5.74 17.67
CA GLU A 321 -14.35 -6.79 18.60
C GLU A 321 -13.11 -7.55 18.08
N ASN A 322 -12.88 -7.46 16.77
CA ASN A 322 -11.73 -8.06 16.09
C ASN A 322 -11.18 -7.16 14.99
N TRP A 323 -10.01 -7.53 14.47
CA TRP A 323 -9.30 -6.72 13.48
C TRP A 323 -10.07 -6.57 12.16
N GLU A 324 -10.86 -7.56 11.73
CA GLU A 324 -11.66 -7.43 10.50
C GLU A 324 -12.83 -6.45 10.67
N GLU A 325 -13.45 -6.38 11.84
CA GLU A 325 -14.52 -5.41 12.10
C GLU A 325 -14.00 -3.97 12.20
N ALA A 326 -12.78 -3.80 12.71
CA ALA A 326 -12.16 -2.48 12.85
C ALA A 326 -11.61 -1.91 11.53
N HIS A 327 -11.31 -2.76 10.54
CA HIS A 327 -10.66 -2.41 9.27
C HIS A 327 -11.67 -2.12 8.15
#